data_AF-A0A0D0AZ59-F1
#
_entry.id   AF-A0A0D0AZ59-F1
#
_cell.length_a   1.000
_cell.length_b   1.000
_cell.length_c   1.000
_cell.angle_alpha   90.00
_cell.angle_beta   90.00
_cell.angle_gamma   90.00
#
_symmetry.space_group_name_H-M   'P 1'
#
loop_
_entity.id
_entity.type
_entity.pdbx_description
1 polymer ?
#
loop_
_entity_poly.entity_id
_entity_poly.type
_entity_poly.pdbx_seq_one_letter_code
_entity_poly.pdbx_strand_id
1 'polypeptide(L)'
;MSAHMFREAHNFTITGGQFTVISSDESTKIHDWLKAPDCSANYVAATDKKTPQTGQWILGHPEFQKWKAHPGILWIQGRAGSGKTVLR
;
A
#
# COMPACT_ATOMS: atom_id res chain seq x y z
N MET A 1 1.19 31.85 8.54
CA MET A 1 -0.26 31.93 8.82
C MET A 1 -0.58 30.89 9.90
N SER A 2 -0.77 31.29 11.17
CA SER A 2 -0.99 30.35 12.29
C SER A 2 -1.85 30.99 13.39
N ALA A 3 -3.02 31.51 13.03
CA ALA A 3 -3.90 32.21 13.98
C ALA A 3 -5.19 31.42 14.32
N HIS A 4 -5.34 30.18 13.84
CA HIS A 4 -6.65 29.51 13.79
C HIS A 4 -6.74 28.12 14.41
N MET A 5 -5.64 27.57 14.94
CA MET A 5 -5.56 26.15 15.30
C MET A 5 -6.29 25.78 16.61
N PHE A 6 -6.57 26.74 17.49
CA PHE A 6 -7.17 26.50 18.82
C PHE A 6 -8.39 27.37 19.10
N ARG A 7 -9.13 27.79 18.07
CA ARG A 7 -10.23 28.77 18.25
C ARG A 7 -11.32 28.31 19.22
N GLU A 8 -11.49 27.00 19.43
CA GLU A 8 -12.57 26.41 20.24
C GLU A 8 -12.08 25.40 21.28
N ALA A 9 -10.76 25.27 21.49
CA ALA A 9 -10.23 24.30 22.43
C ALA A 9 -10.41 24.80 23.89
N HIS A 10 -11.16 24.07 24.71
CA HIS A 10 -11.35 24.37 26.11
C HIS A 10 -11.29 23.11 26.99
N ASN A 11 -10.90 23.28 28.25
CA ASN A 11 -10.85 22.26 29.30
C ASN A 11 -9.94 21.05 29.04
N PHE A 12 -8.67 21.28 28.67
CA PHE A 12 -7.65 20.23 28.60
C PHE A 12 -6.40 20.59 29.40
N THR A 13 -5.71 19.57 29.91
CA THR A 13 -4.45 19.74 30.64
C THR A 13 -3.44 18.75 30.07
N ILE A 14 -2.31 19.26 29.60
CA ILE A 14 -1.17 18.44 29.15
C ILE A 14 -0.13 18.53 30.25
N THR A 15 0.20 17.41 30.89
CA THR A 15 1.20 17.36 31.96
C THR A 15 2.39 16.53 31.51
N GLY A 16 3.58 17.12 31.50
CA GLY A 16 4.84 16.44 31.18
C GLY A 16 5.01 16.00 29.71
N GLY A 17 4.16 16.46 28.79
CA GLY A 17 4.21 16.11 27.36
C GLY A 17 4.58 17.29 26.46
N GLN A 18 5.23 17.00 25.34
CA GLN A 18 5.51 17.96 24.27
C GLN A 18 4.46 17.82 23.15
N PHE A 19 3.90 18.95 22.71
CA PHE A 19 3.00 19.01 21.55
C PHE A 19 3.68 19.76 20.40
N THR A 20 3.80 19.10 19.24
CA THR A 20 4.38 19.72 18.03
C THR A 20 3.27 20.00 17.03
N VAL A 21 3.08 21.27 16.71
CA VAL A 21 2.21 21.72 15.62
C VAL A 21 2.97 21.60 14.30
N ILE A 22 2.44 20.81 13.38
CA ILE A 22 2.97 20.69 12.02
C ILE A 22 2.22 21.71 11.14
N SER A 23 2.96 22.54 10.40
CA SER A 23 2.36 23.46 9.42
C SER A 23 1.80 22.69 8.22
N SER A 24 0.89 23.31 7.46
CA SER A 24 0.36 22.71 6.21
C SER A 24 1.47 22.29 5.25
N ASP A 25 2.53 23.08 5.15
CA ASP A 25 3.65 22.83 4.23
C ASP A 25 4.46 21.61 4.66
N GLU A 26 4.73 21.47 5.96
CA GLU A 26 5.41 20.29 6.51
C GLU A 26 4.52 19.04 6.40
N SER A 27 3.20 19.18 6.60
CA SER A 27 2.26 18.07 6.41
C SER A 27 2.26 17.57 4.96
N THR A 28 2.38 18.48 3.99
CA THR A 28 2.46 18.16 2.56
C THR A 28 3.74 17.41 2.25
N LYS A 29 4.88 17.85 2.78
CA LYS A 29 6.17 17.15 2.62
C LYS A 29 6.14 15.73 3.18
N ILE A 30 5.51 15.55 4.34
CA ILE A 30 5.34 14.21 4.94
C ILE A 30 4.44 13.34 4.07
N HIS A 31 3.34 13.89 3.55
CA HIS A 31 2.45 13.18 2.62
C HIS A 31 3.16 12.77 1.33
N ASP A 32 3.97 13.66 0.76
CA ASP A 32 4.75 13.37 -0.44
C ASP A 32 5.84 12.32 -0.18
N TRP A 33 6.47 12.34 0.99
CA TRP A 33 7.42 11.31 1.41
C TRP A 33 6.77 9.93 1.61
N LEU A 34 5.56 9.91 2.19
CA LEU A 34 4.76 8.69 2.38
C LEU A 34 4.08 8.21 1.09
N LYS A 35 4.06 9.04 0.04
CA LYS A 35 3.36 8.73 -1.20
C LYS A 35 3.94 7.45 -1.79
N ALA A 36 3.06 6.48 -2.04
CA ALA A 36 3.46 5.26 -2.72
C ALA A 36 4.09 5.60 -4.08
N PRO A 37 5.19 4.92 -4.46
CA PRO A 37 5.77 5.10 -5.78
C PRO A 37 4.74 4.74 -6.86
N ASP A 38 4.79 5.42 -8.00
CA ASP A 38 3.94 5.04 -9.13
C ASP A 38 4.37 3.67 -9.67
N CYS A 39 3.53 2.66 -9.41
CA CYS A 39 3.74 1.28 -9.83
C CYS A 39 3.25 1.01 -11.27
N SER A 40 2.73 2.02 -11.99
CA SER A 40 2.18 1.86 -13.34
C SER A 40 3.19 1.24 -14.31
N ALA A 41 4.43 1.73 -14.33
CA ALA A 41 5.49 1.21 -15.19
C ALA A 41 5.81 -0.26 -14.91
N ASN A 42 5.85 -0.65 -13.63
CA ASN A 42 6.07 -2.04 -13.22
C ASN A 42 4.89 -2.94 -13.63
N TYR A 43 3.67 -2.43 -13.52
CA TYR A 43 2.46 -3.14 -13.95
C TYR A 43 2.44 -3.35 -15.48
N VAL A 44 2.76 -2.31 -16.26
CA VAL A 44 2.85 -2.40 -17.73
C VAL A 44 3.93 -3.40 -18.12
N ALA A 45 5.14 -3.28 -17.58
CA ALA A 45 6.23 -4.20 -17.88
C ALA A 45 5.91 -5.67 -17.50
N ALA A 46 5.21 -5.89 -16.40
CA ALA A 46 4.75 -7.23 -16.01
C ALA A 46 3.66 -7.75 -16.95
N THR A 47 2.77 -6.87 -17.41
CA THR A 47 1.72 -7.20 -18.38
C THR A 47 2.31 -7.54 -19.74
N ASP A 48 3.28 -6.75 -20.23
CA ASP A 48 3.95 -6.98 -21.52
C ASP A 48 4.77 -8.27 -21.53
N LYS A 49 5.37 -8.64 -20.39
CA LYS A 49 6.10 -9.89 -20.22
C LYS A 49 5.20 -11.11 -20.05
N LYS A 50 3.88 -10.92 -19.91
CA LYS A 50 2.94 -12.02 -19.71
C LYS A 50 2.76 -12.78 -21.03
N THR A 51 3.28 -14.00 -21.07
CA THR A 51 2.97 -14.93 -22.15
C THR A 51 1.61 -15.61 -21.88
N PRO A 52 0.88 -16.02 -22.94
CA PRO A 52 -0.29 -16.88 -22.79
C PRO A 52 0.04 -18.07 -21.88
N GLN A 53 -0.88 -18.46 -20.99
CA GLN A 53 -0.72 -19.52 -19.97
C GLN A 53 0.14 -19.15 -18.74
N THR A 54 0.73 -17.95 -18.66
CA THR A 54 1.41 -17.50 -17.42
C THR A 54 0.42 -17.44 -16.26
N GLY A 55 0.75 -18.11 -15.16
CA GLY A 55 -0.08 -18.20 -13.97
C GLY A 55 -1.13 -19.32 -13.98
N GLN A 56 -1.32 -20.05 -15.10
CA GLN A 56 -2.30 -21.15 -15.16
C GLN A 56 -2.05 -22.21 -14.07
N TRP A 57 -0.77 -22.44 -13.74
CA TRP A 57 -0.32 -23.40 -12.73
C TRP A 57 -0.89 -23.13 -11.33
N ILE A 58 -1.16 -21.87 -10.98
CA ILE A 58 -1.77 -21.52 -9.69
C ILE A 58 -3.29 -21.36 -9.79
N LEU A 59 -3.80 -20.90 -10.94
CA LEU A 59 -5.24 -20.69 -11.13
C LEU A 59 -6.03 -22.00 -10.97
N GLY A 60 -5.45 -23.15 -11.32
CA GLY A 60 -6.06 -24.46 -11.07
C GLY A 60 -5.80 -25.05 -9.68
N HIS A 61 -4.95 -24.41 -8.87
CA HIS A 61 -4.50 -25.00 -7.60
C HIS A 61 -5.63 -24.98 -6.56
N PRO A 62 -5.85 -26.08 -5.79
CA PRO A 62 -6.94 -26.15 -4.82
C PRO A 62 -6.90 -25.04 -3.76
N GLU A 63 -5.72 -24.63 -3.30
CA GLU A 63 -5.58 -23.54 -2.33
C GLU A 63 -5.96 -22.18 -2.92
N PHE A 64 -5.61 -21.93 -4.19
CA PHE A 64 -6.02 -20.72 -4.89
C PHE A 64 -7.54 -20.67 -5.06
N GLN A 65 -8.16 -21.81 -5.42
CA GLN A 65 -9.62 -21.89 -5.55
C GLN A 65 -10.33 -21.69 -4.21
N LYS A 66 -9.80 -22.25 -3.12
CA LYS A 66 -10.31 -22.03 -1.76
C LYS A 66 -10.21 -20.56 -1.35
N TRP A 67 -9.06 -19.93 -1.58
CA TRP A 67 -8.85 -18.50 -1.32
C TRP A 67 -9.76 -17.63 -2.18
N LYS A 68 -9.96 -17.97 -3.46
CA LYS A 68 -10.85 -17.26 -4.37
C LYS A 68 -12.31 -17.29 -3.88
N ALA A 69 -12.74 -18.41 -3.30
CA ALA A 69 -14.08 -18.55 -2.72
C ALA A 69 -14.22 -17.84 -1.36
N HIS A 70 -13.15 -17.82 -0.55
CA HIS A 70 -13.13 -17.22 0.78
C HIS A 70 -11.91 -16.31 0.94
N PRO A 71 -12.07 -15.00 0.64
CA PRO A 71 -10.95 -14.06 0.60
C PRO A 71 -10.22 -13.94 1.95
N GLY A 72 -8.89 -13.99 1.90
CA GLY A 72 -7.98 -13.89 3.04
C GLY A 72 -6.54 -13.67 2.56
N ILE A 73 -5.54 -14.06 3.37
CA ILE A 73 -4.13 -14.01 2.96
C ILE A 73 -3.76 -15.27 2.19
N LEU A 74 -3.24 -15.13 0.97
CA LEU A 74 -2.64 -16.21 0.18
C LEU A 74 -1.14 -15.94 0.02
N TRP A 75 -0.31 -16.83 0.55
CA TRP A 75 1.14 -16.73 0.44
C TRP A 75 1.68 -17.64 -0.68
N ILE A 76 2.34 -17.06 -1.68
CA ILE A 76 2.84 -17.78 -2.86
C ILE A 76 4.37 -17.75 -2.85
N GLN A 77 4.98 -18.91 -2.62
CA GLN A 77 6.44 -19.07 -2.64
C GLN A 77 6.90 -19.72 -3.95
N GLY A 78 8.01 -19.23 -4.51
CA GLY A 78 8.60 -19.81 -5.71
C GLY A 78 9.95 -19.19 -6.03
N ARG A 79 10.74 -19.85 -6.88
CA ARG A 79 12.09 -19.39 -7.28
C ARG A 79 12.04 -18.02 -7.98
N ALA A 80 13.15 -17.29 -8.00
CA ALA A 80 13.25 -16.07 -8.80
C ALA A 80 12.88 -16.37 -10.27
N GLY A 81 12.14 -15.47 -10.91
CA GLY A 81 11.66 -15.68 -12.29
C GLY A 81 10.47 -16.63 -12.44
N SER A 82 9.91 -17.20 -11.36
CA SER A 82 8.74 -18.12 -11.44
C SER A 82 7.40 -17.44 -11.79
N GLY A 83 7.42 -16.19 -12.27
CA GLY A 83 6.22 -15.48 -12.71
C GLY A 83 5.29 -14.98 -11.59
N LYS A 84 5.69 -15.02 -10.31
CA LYS A 84 4.86 -14.58 -9.16
C LYS A 84 4.32 -13.15 -9.33
N THR A 85 5.16 -12.23 -9.80
CA THR A 85 4.80 -10.82 -10.02
C THR A 85 3.84 -10.62 -11.21
N VAL A 86 3.73 -11.62 -12.09
CA VAL A 86 2.87 -11.58 -13.29
C VAL A 86 1.52 -12.27 -13.04
N LEU A 87 1.32 -12.83 -11.83
CA LEU A 87 0.03 -13.32 -11.36
C LEU A 87 -0.93 -12.15 -11.21
N ARG A 88 -2.14 -12.30 -11.74
CA ARG A 88 -3.21 -11.29 -11.72
C ARG A 88 -4.40 -11.83 -10.95
#